data_AF-A0A6C1NI49-F1
#
_entry.id   AF-A0A6C1NI49-F1
#
_cell.length_a   1.000
_cell.length_b   1.000
_cell.length_c   1.000
_cell.angle_alpha   90.00
_cell.angle_beta   90.00
_cell.angle_gamma   90.00
#
_symmetry.space_group_name_H-M   'P 1'
#
loop_
_entity.id
_entity.type
_entity.pdbx_description
1 polymer ?
#
loop_
_entity_poly.entity_id
_entity_poly.type
_entity_poly.pdbx_seq_one_letter_code
_entity_poly.pdbx_strand_id
1 'polypeptide(L)'
;MHDIHVPSEIQARYLTPARGITFLLLALVAVGVLAFLALLGSDADRAWQAYVSNWLFFTGVAQGAIIFCAATVIVKAKWNWSVRRVTLALGAFLPLSYLLMLPMVLNLREDYFPWIEEMDFDPIVQAKEAYLNIPFLVSRNVLGLAILFGMSLIFMYWALRPDMGPERASDEGGVKARTSWRERLAGNWLGQAAEETRAWARLKVLSPALALVFALVMSFVAVDWAMSLDTHWFS
;
A
#
# COMPACT_ATOMS: atom_id res chain seq x y z
N MET A 1 10.67 -33.98 -9.73
CA MET A 1 10.07 -32.94 -8.87
C MET A 1 11.02 -32.74 -7.71
N HIS A 2 11.71 -31.59 -7.62
CA HIS A 2 12.59 -31.33 -6.48
C HIS A 2 11.75 -31.20 -5.21
N ASP A 3 12.05 -32.01 -4.19
CA ASP A 3 11.51 -31.84 -2.85
C ASP A 3 11.99 -30.49 -2.29
N ILE A 4 11.12 -29.49 -2.35
CA ILE A 4 11.35 -28.22 -1.67
C ILE A 4 11.24 -28.53 -0.18
N HIS A 5 12.37 -28.52 0.51
CA HIS A 5 12.41 -28.65 1.97
C HIS A 5 11.56 -27.52 2.58
N VAL A 6 10.43 -27.89 3.17
CA VAL A 6 9.62 -27.00 3.99
C VAL A 6 10.03 -27.28 5.44
N PRO A 7 10.64 -26.33 6.15
CA PRO A 7 11.01 -26.52 7.55
C PRO A 7 9.78 -26.91 8.38
N SER A 8 9.92 -27.89 9.27
CA SER A 8 8.85 -28.29 10.21
C SER A 8 8.50 -27.17 11.19
N GLU A 9 9.47 -26.31 11.51
CA GLU A 9 9.29 -25.11 12.32
C GLU A 9 9.94 -23.90 11.63
N ILE A 10 9.17 -22.83 11.45
CA ILE A 10 9.68 -21.56 10.94
C ILE A 10 9.96 -20.67 12.16
N GLN A 11 11.22 -20.63 12.58
CA GLN A 11 11.63 -19.78 13.69
C GLN A 11 11.48 -18.30 13.32
N ALA A 12 10.55 -17.63 13.98
CA ALA A 12 10.32 -16.21 13.82
C ALA A 12 11.41 -15.42 14.57
N ARG A 13 12.56 -15.17 13.94
CA ARG A 13 13.58 -14.33 14.57
C ARG A 13 13.18 -12.86 14.50
N TYR A 14 12.85 -12.28 15.65
CA TYR A 14 12.64 -10.84 15.75
C TYR A 14 13.98 -10.12 15.84
N LEU A 15 14.19 -9.14 14.96
CA LEU A 15 15.32 -8.24 15.05
C LEU A 15 14.98 -7.10 16.02
N THR A 16 15.92 -6.79 16.92
CA THR A 16 15.85 -5.60 17.75
C THR A 16 16.25 -4.38 16.89
N PRO A 17 15.49 -3.28 16.94
CA PRO A 17 15.83 -2.10 16.18
C PRO A 17 17.15 -1.51 16.69
N ALA A 18 18.16 -1.44 15.81
CA ALA A 18 19.41 -0.76 16.11
C ALA A 18 19.20 0.75 16.08
N ARG A 19 19.47 1.44 17.20
CA ARG A 19 19.25 2.89 17.32
C ARG A 19 19.94 3.70 16.22
N GLY A 20 21.14 3.28 15.79
CA GLY A 20 21.88 3.95 14.71
C GLY A 20 21.18 3.84 13.35
N ILE A 21 20.62 2.68 13.01
CA ILE A 21 19.88 2.49 11.75
C ILE A 21 18.58 3.31 11.78
N THR A 22 17.85 3.29 12.90
CA THR A 22 16.65 4.11 13.06
C THR A 22 16.96 5.60 12.90
N PHE A 23 18.04 6.08 13.50
CA PHE A 23 18.47 7.47 13.36
C PHE A 23 18.83 7.82 11.90
N LEU A 24 19.59 6.95 11.22
CA LEU A 24 19.95 7.14 9.81
C LEU A 24 18.70 7.25 8.92
N LEU A 25 17.74 6.34 9.10
CA LEU A 25 16.49 6.37 8.33
C LEU A 25 15.69 7.66 8.59
N LEU A 26 15.60 8.10 9.85
CA LEU A 26 14.94 9.36 10.19
C LEU A 26 15.67 10.57 9.61
N ALA A 27 17.00 10.57 9.58
CA ALA A 27 17.79 11.62 8.97
C ALA A 27 17.54 11.71 7.46
N LEU A 28 17.46 10.57 6.75
CA LEU A 28 17.12 10.54 5.33
C LEU A 28 15.71 11.06 5.06
N VAL A 29 14.73 10.73 5.91
CA VAL A 29 13.38 11.28 5.82
C VAL A 29 13.41 12.81 6.02
N ALA A 30 14.16 13.31 7.00
CA ALA A 30 14.30 14.74 7.23
C ALA A 30 14.94 15.47 6.03
N VAL A 31 15.99 14.90 5.43
CA VAL A 31 16.60 15.43 4.20
C VAL A 31 15.59 15.48 3.06
N GLY A 32 14.79 14.44 2.87
CA GLY A 32 13.73 14.41 1.86
C GLY A 32 12.67 15.49 2.07
N VAL A 33 12.21 15.68 3.30
CA VAL A 33 11.24 16.74 3.66
C VAL A 33 11.84 18.13 3.43
N LEU A 34 13.08 18.37 3.85
CA LEU A 34 13.74 19.65 3.65
C LEU A 34 13.97 19.96 2.16
N ALA A 35 14.35 18.96 1.36
CA ALA A 35 14.49 19.11 -0.09
C ALA A 35 13.16 19.45 -0.76
N PHE A 36 12.06 18.81 -0.34
CA PHE A 36 10.73 19.12 -0.82
C PHE A 36 10.30 20.55 -0.46
N LEU A 37 10.49 20.98 0.79
CA LEU A 37 10.15 22.34 1.22
C LEU A 37 10.99 23.41 0.51
N ALA A 38 12.27 23.13 0.27
CA ALA A 38 13.13 24.03 -0.50
C ALA A 38 12.66 24.15 -1.97
N LEU A 39 12.29 23.03 -2.59
CA LEU A 39 11.78 23.02 -3.96
C LEU A 39 10.42 23.73 -4.07
N LEU A 40 9.53 23.52 -3.10
CA LEU A 40 8.24 24.19 -3.03
C LEU A 40 8.37 25.72 -2.97
N GLY A 41 9.44 26.22 -2.35
CA GLY A 41 9.75 27.66 -2.28
C GLY A 41 10.35 28.24 -3.57
N SER A 42 10.92 27.42 -4.44
CA SER A 42 11.54 27.87 -5.70
C SER A 42 10.67 27.63 -6.93
N ASP A 43 10.05 26.46 -7.03
CA ASP A 43 9.30 25.97 -8.18
C ASP A 43 8.23 24.99 -7.67
N ALA A 44 7.04 25.51 -7.44
CA ALA A 44 5.94 24.78 -6.82
C ALA A 44 5.45 23.63 -7.72
N ASP A 45 5.36 23.86 -9.04
CA ASP A 45 4.84 22.89 -10.00
C ASP A 45 5.76 21.67 -10.07
N ARG A 46 7.07 21.92 -10.15
CA ARG A 46 8.07 20.84 -10.13
C ARG A 46 8.06 20.06 -8.82
N ALA A 47 7.81 20.73 -7.69
CA ALA A 47 7.68 20.06 -6.39
C ALA A 47 6.49 19.09 -6.40
N TRP A 48 5.33 19.52 -6.91
CA TRP A 48 4.13 18.69 -6.97
C TRP A 48 4.24 17.54 -7.96
N GLN A 49 4.83 17.75 -9.14
CA GLN A 49 5.11 16.67 -10.10
C GLN A 49 6.02 15.60 -9.50
N ALA A 50 7.10 16.01 -8.82
CA ALA A 50 7.99 15.08 -8.12
C ALA A 50 7.28 14.35 -6.98
N TYR A 51 6.37 15.03 -6.28
CA TYR A 51 5.56 14.43 -5.21
C TYR A 51 4.63 13.33 -5.73
N VAL A 52 3.87 13.60 -6.81
CA VAL A 52 2.97 12.62 -7.42
C VAL A 52 3.75 11.42 -7.96
N SER A 53 4.87 11.66 -8.67
CA SER A 53 5.71 10.60 -9.22
C SER A 53 6.26 9.67 -8.12
N ASN A 54 6.80 10.25 -7.04
CA ASN A 54 7.29 9.47 -5.91
C ASN A 54 6.15 8.71 -5.22
N TRP A 55 4.99 9.35 -5.03
CA TRP A 55 3.83 8.71 -4.43
C TRP A 55 3.35 7.52 -5.26
N LEU A 56 3.24 7.66 -6.58
CA LEU A 56 2.88 6.56 -7.50
C LEU A 56 3.88 5.41 -7.39
N PHE A 57 5.18 5.71 -7.38
CA PHE A 57 6.23 4.71 -7.25
C PHE A 57 6.13 3.92 -5.95
N PHE A 58 6.15 4.59 -4.79
CA PHE A 58 6.15 3.89 -3.49
C PHE A 58 4.82 3.18 -3.21
N THR A 59 3.70 3.77 -3.65
CA THR A 59 2.37 3.14 -3.54
C THR A 59 2.27 1.92 -4.44
N GLY A 60 2.78 2.00 -5.67
CA GLY A 60 2.83 0.88 -6.61
C GLY A 60 3.68 -0.28 -6.07
N VAL A 61 4.84 0.00 -5.48
CA VAL A 61 5.68 -1.01 -4.82
C VAL A 61 4.96 -1.66 -3.63
N ALA A 62 4.32 -0.85 -2.77
CA ALA A 62 3.60 -1.37 -1.61
C ALA A 62 2.40 -2.25 -2.00
N GLN A 63 1.56 -1.79 -2.95
CA GLN A 63 0.43 -2.56 -3.46
C GLN A 63 0.88 -3.79 -4.24
N GLY A 64 1.89 -3.67 -5.08
CA GLY A 64 2.46 -4.81 -5.83
C GLY A 64 2.95 -5.92 -4.90
N ALA A 65 3.59 -5.57 -3.78
CA ALA A 65 4.02 -6.53 -2.77
C ALA A 65 2.84 -7.27 -2.11
N ILE A 66 1.75 -6.55 -1.80
CA ILE A 66 0.55 -7.14 -1.21
C ILE A 66 -0.16 -8.06 -2.20
N ILE A 67 -0.28 -7.66 -3.47
CA ILE A 67 -0.89 -8.49 -4.51
C ILE A 67 -0.05 -9.72 -4.83
N PHE A 68 1.27 -9.59 -4.81
CA PHE A 68 2.15 -10.75 -4.90
C PHE A 68 1.91 -11.72 -3.73
N CYS A 69 1.79 -11.21 -2.51
CA CYS A 69 1.43 -12.03 -1.35
C CYS A 69 0.05 -12.69 -1.53
N ALA A 70 -0.96 -11.98 -2.03
CA ALA A 70 -2.28 -12.54 -2.33
C ALA A 70 -2.20 -13.64 -3.42
N ALA A 71 -1.42 -13.42 -4.48
CA ALA A 71 -1.21 -14.40 -5.55
C ALA A 71 -0.60 -15.70 -5.02
N THR A 72 0.42 -15.62 -4.15
CA THR A 72 1.02 -16.81 -3.52
C THR A 72 0.01 -17.59 -2.65
N VAL A 73 -0.97 -16.92 -2.03
CA VAL A 73 -2.06 -17.57 -1.29
C VAL A 73 -3.03 -18.27 -2.25
N ILE A 74 -3.42 -17.60 -3.35
CA ILE A 74 -4.35 -18.16 -4.35
C ILE A 74 -3.79 -19.46 -4.93
N VAL A 75 -2.52 -19.47 -5.33
CA VAL A 75 -1.86 -20.65 -5.93
C VAL A 75 -1.36 -21.65 -4.88
N LYS A 76 -1.56 -21.38 -3.58
CA LYS A 76 -1.07 -22.20 -2.46
C LYS A 76 0.44 -22.48 -2.55
N ALA A 77 1.24 -21.45 -2.82
CA ALA A 77 2.68 -21.57 -3.00
C ALA A 77 3.37 -22.06 -1.71
N LYS A 78 4.09 -23.18 -1.80
CA LYS A 78 4.81 -23.78 -0.66
C LYS A 78 6.01 -22.94 -0.19
N TRP A 79 6.60 -22.10 -1.03
CA TRP A 79 7.76 -21.25 -0.71
C TRP A 79 7.38 -19.90 -0.09
N ASN A 80 6.08 -19.60 0.01
CA ASN A 80 5.56 -18.32 0.50
C ASN A 80 6.08 -17.96 1.91
N TRP A 81 6.38 -18.96 2.76
CA TRP A 81 6.87 -18.73 4.12
C TRP A 81 8.11 -17.84 4.20
N SER A 82 8.98 -17.85 3.18
CA SER A 82 10.21 -17.06 3.13
C SER A 82 9.97 -15.59 2.75
N VAL A 83 9.00 -15.32 1.87
CA VAL A 83 8.75 -13.99 1.29
C VAL A 83 7.62 -13.23 1.98
N ARG A 84 6.65 -13.95 2.57
CA ARG A 84 5.40 -13.39 3.10
C ARG A 84 5.63 -12.19 4.03
N ARG A 85 6.60 -12.29 4.94
CA ARG A 85 6.85 -11.23 5.93
C ARG A 85 7.49 -9.99 5.31
N VAL A 86 8.36 -10.16 4.31
CA VAL A 86 8.98 -9.06 3.58
C VAL A 86 7.93 -8.31 2.77
N THR A 87 7.05 -9.04 2.07
CA THR A 87 5.99 -8.45 1.25
C THR A 87 4.95 -7.71 2.11
N LEU A 88 4.60 -8.26 3.27
CA LEU A 88 3.70 -7.61 4.23
C LEU A 88 4.34 -6.36 4.85
N ALA A 89 5.67 -6.36 5.07
CA ALA A 89 6.38 -5.19 5.59
C ALA A 89 6.32 -4.00 4.62
N LEU A 90 6.41 -4.25 3.30
CA LEU A 90 6.25 -3.21 2.28
C LEU A 90 4.84 -2.59 2.30
N GLY A 91 3.81 -3.42 2.54
CA GLY A 91 2.42 -2.94 2.68
C GLY A 91 2.16 -2.06 3.91
N ALA A 92 3.08 -2.01 4.89
CA ALA A 92 2.93 -1.11 6.05
C ALA A 92 2.99 0.38 5.66
N PHE A 93 3.47 0.70 4.46
CA PHE A 93 3.45 2.05 3.90
C PHE A 93 2.05 2.52 3.46
N LEU A 94 1.09 1.61 3.22
CA LEU A 94 -0.22 1.95 2.65
C LEU A 94 -1.03 3.00 3.44
N PRO A 95 -1.12 2.95 4.78
CA PRO A 95 -1.82 3.99 5.54
C PRO A 95 -1.17 5.36 5.38
N LEU A 96 0.17 5.40 5.32
CA LEU A 96 0.91 6.65 5.10
C LEU A 96 0.69 7.15 3.67
N SER A 97 0.73 6.28 2.66
CA SER A 97 0.40 6.61 1.28
C SER A 97 -1.00 7.22 1.15
N TYR A 98 -2.01 6.69 1.86
CA TYR A 98 -3.36 7.27 1.85
C TYR A 98 -3.39 8.70 2.39
N LEU A 99 -2.65 8.97 3.47
CA LEU A 99 -2.54 10.32 4.03
C LEU A 99 -1.78 11.26 3.09
N LEU A 100 -0.71 10.77 2.46
CA LEU A 100 0.06 11.53 1.48
C LEU A 100 -0.75 11.86 0.22
N MET A 101 -1.79 11.08 -0.10
CA MET A 101 -2.73 11.36 -1.19
C MET A 101 -3.63 12.57 -0.92
N LEU A 102 -3.98 12.86 0.34
CA LEU A 102 -4.95 13.93 0.65
C LEU A 102 -4.51 15.34 0.20
N PRO A 103 -3.26 15.79 0.43
CA PRO A 103 -2.80 17.09 -0.08
C PRO A 103 -2.86 17.18 -1.62
N MET A 104 -2.60 16.08 -2.33
CA MET A 104 -2.62 16.08 -3.80
C MET A 104 -4.03 16.37 -4.34
N VAL A 105 -5.02 15.65 -3.81
CA VAL A 105 -6.41 15.74 -4.28
C VAL A 105 -7.04 17.10 -3.98
N LEU A 106 -6.52 17.84 -2.99
CA LEU A 106 -7.04 19.15 -2.61
C LEU A 106 -6.39 20.31 -3.38
N ASN A 107 -5.10 20.21 -3.74
CA ASN A 107 -4.31 21.33 -4.26
C ASN A 107 -3.98 21.27 -5.76
N LEU A 108 -3.79 20.09 -6.35
CA LEU A 108 -3.20 19.91 -7.70
C LEU A 108 -4.26 20.02 -8.80
N ARG A 109 -5.04 21.11 -8.85
CA ARG A 109 -6.10 21.29 -9.85
C ARG A 109 -5.51 21.60 -11.23
N GLU A 110 -5.61 22.86 -11.66
CA GLU A 110 -5.27 23.31 -13.02
C GLU A 110 -3.79 23.11 -13.34
N ASP A 111 -2.89 23.29 -12.37
CA ASP A 111 -1.44 23.19 -12.56
C ASP A 111 -0.93 21.78 -12.93
N TYR A 112 -1.68 20.73 -12.55
CA TYR A 112 -1.28 19.34 -12.79
C TYR A 112 -2.12 18.64 -13.85
N PHE A 113 -3.38 19.04 -14.02
CA PHE A 113 -4.32 18.38 -14.93
C PHE A 113 -4.66 19.28 -16.13
N PRO A 114 -3.99 19.10 -17.29
CA PRO A 114 -4.20 19.95 -18.47
C PRO A 114 -5.63 19.91 -19.00
N TRP A 115 -6.32 18.78 -18.84
CA TRP A 115 -7.70 18.60 -19.29
C TRP A 115 -8.70 19.56 -18.63
N ILE A 116 -8.35 20.23 -17.51
CA ILE A 116 -9.24 21.21 -16.87
C ILE A 116 -9.40 22.44 -17.76
N GLU A 117 -8.29 22.98 -18.30
CA GLU A 117 -8.33 24.11 -19.22
C GLU A 117 -8.80 23.68 -20.62
N GLU A 118 -8.35 22.51 -21.10
CA GLU A 118 -8.72 22.01 -22.42
C GLU A 118 -10.21 21.68 -22.55
N MET A 119 -10.92 21.49 -21.42
CA MET A 119 -12.37 21.29 -21.42
C MET A 119 -13.13 22.46 -22.07
N ASP A 120 -12.59 23.68 -22.01
CA ASP A 120 -13.25 24.87 -22.54
C ASP A 120 -13.27 24.92 -24.07
N PHE A 121 -12.31 24.28 -24.75
CA PHE A 121 -12.11 24.44 -26.19
C PHE A 121 -11.90 23.16 -26.99
N ASP A 122 -11.49 22.04 -26.38
CA ASP A 122 -11.20 20.80 -27.11
C ASP A 122 -12.41 19.85 -27.13
N PRO A 123 -12.98 19.53 -28.32
CA PRO A 123 -14.14 18.65 -28.44
C PRO A 123 -13.85 17.20 -28.01
N ILE A 124 -12.60 16.73 -28.10
CA ILE A 124 -12.21 15.37 -27.68
C ILE A 124 -12.23 15.26 -26.15
N VAL A 125 -11.77 16.29 -25.45
CA VAL A 125 -11.77 16.34 -23.99
C VAL A 125 -13.19 16.51 -23.46
N GLN A 126 -14.00 17.35 -24.12
CA GLN A 126 -15.43 17.50 -23.82
C GLN A 126 -16.20 16.18 -23.92
N ALA A 127 -15.89 15.33 -24.92
CA ALA A 127 -16.50 14.00 -25.02
C ALA A 127 -16.16 13.08 -23.83
N LYS A 128 -15.10 13.39 -23.06
CA LYS A 128 -14.65 12.63 -21.89
C LYS A 128 -15.10 13.26 -20.56
N GLU A 129 -15.88 14.34 -20.55
CA GLU A 129 -16.32 15.08 -19.36
C GLU A 129 -16.98 14.18 -18.29
N ALA A 130 -17.75 13.17 -18.72
CA ALA A 130 -18.37 12.20 -17.81
C ALA A 130 -17.34 11.47 -16.93
N TYR A 131 -16.13 11.25 -17.44
CA TYR A 131 -15.01 10.65 -16.71
C TYR A 131 -14.05 11.71 -16.14
N LEU A 132 -13.70 12.75 -16.92
CA LEU A 132 -12.78 13.81 -16.55
C LEU A 132 -13.54 14.99 -15.92
N ASN A 133 -14.00 14.79 -14.69
CA ASN A 133 -14.54 15.87 -13.88
C ASN A 133 -13.99 15.81 -12.45
N ILE A 134 -13.83 16.97 -11.83
CA ILE A 134 -13.17 17.09 -10.51
C ILE A 134 -13.91 16.31 -9.42
N PRO A 135 -15.24 16.43 -9.24
CA PRO A 135 -15.94 15.70 -8.18
C PRO A 135 -15.83 14.18 -8.34
N PHE A 136 -15.90 13.66 -9.56
CA PHE A 136 -15.78 12.23 -9.84
C PHE A 136 -14.34 11.74 -9.69
N LEU A 137 -13.35 12.51 -10.13
CA LEU A 137 -11.93 12.21 -9.93
C LEU A 137 -11.60 12.11 -8.44
N VAL A 138 -12.00 13.12 -7.65
CA VAL A 138 -11.77 13.16 -6.20
C VAL A 138 -12.44 11.97 -5.53
N SER A 139 -13.73 11.75 -5.80
CA SER A 139 -14.48 10.66 -5.16
C SER A 139 -13.95 9.28 -5.54
N ARG A 140 -13.62 9.01 -6.81
CA ARG A 140 -13.09 7.68 -7.21
C ARG A 140 -11.71 7.40 -6.65
N ASN A 141 -10.83 8.39 -6.55
CA ASN A 141 -9.51 8.21 -5.97
C ASN A 141 -9.60 8.00 -4.46
N VAL A 142 -10.31 8.88 -3.75
CA VAL A 142 -10.46 8.78 -2.30
C VAL A 142 -11.17 7.48 -1.91
N LEU A 143 -12.33 7.18 -2.51
CA LEU A 143 -13.09 5.98 -2.18
C LEU A 143 -12.43 4.71 -2.70
N GLY A 144 -11.95 4.71 -3.94
CA GLY A 144 -11.29 3.56 -4.56
C GLY A 144 -10.05 3.14 -3.77
N LEU A 145 -9.18 4.10 -3.44
CA LEU A 145 -7.98 3.82 -2.63
C LEU A 145 -8.34 3.48 -1.18
N ALA A 146 -9.36 4.10 -0.58
CA ALA A 146 -9.82 3.71 0.75
C ALA A 146 -10.29 2.25 0.80
N ILE A 147 -11.05 1.81 -0.22
CA ILE A 147 -11.52 0.43 -0.34
C ILE A 147 -10.33 -0.51 -0.56
N LEU A 148 -9.46 -0.22 -1.54
CA LEU A 148 -8.31 -1.05 -1.86
C LEU A 148 -7.33 -1.18 -0.68
N PHE A 149 -6.98 -0.06 -0.06
CA PHE A 149 -6.02 -0.05 1.04
C PHE A 149 -6.65 -0.63 2.31
N GLY A 150 -7.93 -0.37 2.57
CA GLY A 150 -8.67 -1.02 3.64
C GLY A 150 -8.68 -2.54 3.48
N MET A 151 -8.99 -3.04 2.29
CA MET A 151 -8.91 -4.48 1.99
C MET A 151 -7.49 -5.03 2.11
N SER A 152 -6.49 -4.29 1.67
CA SER A 152 -5.07 -4.65 1.81
C SER A 152 -4.67 -4.79 3.28
N LEU A 153 -5.07 -3.85 4.14
CA LEU A 153 -4.80 -3.89 5.58
C LEU A 153 -5.53 -5.03 6.27
N ILE A 154 -6.79 -5.30 5.88
CA ILE A 154 -7.55 -6.45 6.39
C ILE A 154 -6.87 -7.76 5.98
N PHE A 155 -6.41 -7.87 4.73
CA PHE A 155 -5.63 -9.01 4.25
C PHE A 155 -4.34 -9.18 5.05
N MET A 156 -3.57 -8.09 5.24
CA MET A 156 -2.35 -8.10 6.04
C MET A 156 -2.61 -8.52 7.48
N TYR A 157 -3.69 -8.04 8.08
CA TYR A 157 -4.10 -8.43 9.43
C TYR A 157 -4.30 -9.94 9.54
N TRP A 158 -5.09 -10.54 8.64
CA TRP A 158 -5.30 -12.00 8.65
C TRP A 158 -4.04 -12.78 8.31
N ALA A 159 -3.15 -12.24 7.46
CA ALA A 159 -1.87 -12.87 7.14
C ALA A 159 -0.87 -12.83 8.30
N LEU A 160 -0.92 -11.80 9.14
CA LEU A 160 -0.05 -11.63 10.31
C LEU A 160 -0.61 -12.25 11.59
N ARG A 161 -1.94 -12.41 11.72
CA ARG A 161 -2.58 -12.89 12.95
C ARG A 161 -2.00 -14.22 13.47
N PRO A 162 -1.75 -15.26 12.64
CA PRO A 162 -1.08 -16.49 13.11
C PRO A 162 0.36 -16.29 13.60
N ASP A 163 1.03 -15.21 13.18
CA ASP A 163 2.39 -14.87 13.62
C ASP A 163 2.40 -14.18 15.01
N MET A 164 1.26 -13.68 15.48
CA MET A 164 1.11 -12.91 16.73
C MET A 164 0.76 -13.76 17.96
N GLY A 165 0.89 -15.09 17.89
CA GLY A 165 0.50 -15.99 18.97
C GLY A 165 1.27 -15.75 20.28
N PRO A 166 0.64 -15.95 21.46
CA PRO A 166 1.28 -15.75 22.77
C PRO A 166 2.56 -16.57 22.97
N GLU A 167 2.65 -17.73 22.34
CA GLU A 167 3.85 -18.60 22.38
C GLU A 167 5.09 -17.93 21.78
N ARG A 168 4.90 -17.02 20.82
CA ARG A 168 5.98 -16.25 20.18
C ARG A 168 6.29 -14.95 20.92
N ALA A 169 5.66 -14.72 22.08
CA ALA A 169 5.84 -13.50 22.84
C ALA A 169 7.21 -13.39 23.50
N SER A 170 7.81 -14.52 23.87
CA SER A 170 9.16 -14.62 24.43
C SER A 170 10.22 -14.08 23.47
N ASP A 171 9.98 -14.19 22.17
CA ASP A 171 10.99 -13.97 21.14
C ASP A 171 11.10 -12.48 20.74
N GLU A 172 10.18 -11.63 21.20
CA GLU A 172 10.08 -10.23 20.76
C GLU A 172 11.12 -9.28 21.40
N GLY A 173 11.95 -9.77 22.32
CA GLY A 173 13.06 -9.00 22.90
C GLY A 173 12.64 -7.78 23.74
N GLY A 174 11.40 -7.75 24.24
CA GLY A 174 10.94 -6.75 25.23
C GLY A 174 10.68 -5.34 24.69
N VAL A 175 10.54 -5.15 23.37
CA VAL A 175 10.22 -3.83 22.79
C VAL A 175 8.76 -3.44 23.08
N LYS A 176 8.55 -2.51 24.03
CA LYS A 176 7.21 -2.06 24.50
C LYS A 176 6.21 -1.69 23.40
N ALA A 177 6.67 -1.04 22.33
CA ALA A 177 5.79 -0.66 21.22
C ALA A 177 5.22 -1.90 20.52
N ARG A 178 6.06 -2.91 20.25
CA ARG A 178 5.65 -4.15 19.58
C ARG A 178 4.69 -4.96 20.44
N THR A 179 4.97 -5.07 21.74
CA THR A 179 4.12 -5.81 22.68
C THR A 179 2.73 -5.19 22.77
N SER A 180 2.64 -3.85 22.82
CA SER A 180 1.35 -3.14 22.84
C SER A 180 0.53 -3.38 21.57
N TRP A 181 1.15 -3.34 20.39
CA TRP A 181 0.47 -3.65 19.14
C TRP A 181 0.02 -5.11 19.07
N ARG A 182 0.84 -6.06 19.53
CA ARG A 182 0.45 -7.47 19.60
C ARG A 182 -0.76 -7.65 20.52
N GLU A 183 -0.73 -7.13 21.74
CA GLU A 183 -1.84 -7.26 22.69
C GLU A 183 -3.15 -6.70 22.13
N ARG A 184 -3.09 -5.55 21.45
CA ARG A 184 -4.26 -4.96 20.78
C ARG A 184 -4.81 -5.83 19.65
N LEU A 185 -3.94 -6.43 18.84
CA LEU A 185 -4.32 -7.20 17.65
C LEU A 185 -4.66 -8.67 17.98
N ALA A 186 -4.13 -9.20 19.07
CA ALA A 186 -4.24 -10.60 19.51
C ALA A 186 -5.17 -10.80 20.73
N GLY A 187 -5.83 -9.76 21.24
CA GLY A 187 -6.60 -9.80 22.49
C GLY A 187 -7.69 -10.89 22.61
N ASN A 188 -8.17 -11.44 21.49
CA ASN A 188 -9.17 -12.52 21.45
C ASN A 188 -8.56 -13.81 20.87
N TRP A 189 -7.44 -14.26 21.41
CA TRP A 189 -6.71 -15.42 20.91
C TRP A 189 -7.44 -16.74 21.20
N LEU A 190 -7.80 -17.48 20.16
CA LEU A 190 -8.56 -18.74 20.27
C LEU A 190 -7.69 -20.01 20.31
N GLY A 191 -6.36 -19.85 20.28
CA GLY A 191 -5.39 -20.94 20.16
C GLY A 191 -4.81 -21.05 18.75
N GLN A 192 -3.55 -21.50 18.64
CA GLN A 192 -2.76 -21.44 17.40
C GLN A 192 -3.45 -22.13 16.22
N ALA A 193 -3.89 -23.38 16.39
CA ALA A 193 -4.52 -24.17 15.32
C ALA A 193 -5.87 -23.57 14.85
N ALA A 194 -6.65 -23.03 15.78
CA ALA A 194 -7.94 -22.40 15.46
C ALA A 194 -7.73 -21.09 14.69
N GLU A 195 -6.75 -20.27 15.09
CA GLU A 195 -6.40 -19.02 14.43
C GLU A 195 -5.82 -19.24 13.03
N GLU A 196 -4.95 -20.23 12.84
CA GLU A 196 -4.43 -20.60 11.52
C GLU A 196 -5.54 -21.03 10.57
N THR A 197 -6.46 -21.87 11.04
CA THR A 197 -7.61 -22.33 10.24
C THR A 197 -8.50 -21.16 9.85
N ARG A 198 -8.79 -20.25 10.79
CA ARG A 198 -9.62 -19.06 10.56
C ARG A 198 -8.95 -18.08 9.60
N ALA A 199 -7.66 -17.79 9.81
CA ALA A 199 -6.89 -16.93 8.92
C ALA A 199 -6.87 -17.50 7.51
N TRP A 200 -6.62 -18.80 7.36
CA TRP A 200 -6.63 -19.45 6.05
C TRP A 200 -8.00 -19.39 5.37
N ALA A 201 -9.09 -19.61 6.11
CA ALA A 201 -10.45 -19.48 5.58
C ALA A 201 -10.73 -18.07 5.04
N ARG A 202 -10.31 -17.02 5.78
CA ARG A 202 -10.47 -15.63 5.36
C ARG A 202 -9.58 -15.27 4.18
N LEU A 203 -8.30 -15.64 4.21
CA LEU A 203 -7.33 -15.35 3.15
C LEU A 203 -7.74 -15.98 1.82
N LYS A 204 -8.32 -17.19 1.82
CA LYS A 204 -8.83 -17.82 0.59
C LYS A 204 -9.89 -16.99 -0.13
N VAL A 205 -10.70 -16.23 0.60
CA VAL A 205 -11.75 -15.37 0.03
C VAL A 205 -11.22 -13.97 -0.26
N LEU A 206 -10.43 -13.42 0.68
CA LEU A 206 -9.87 -12.07 0.55
C LEU A 206 -8.87 -11.94 -0.60
N SER A 207 -8.05 -12.96 -0.86
CA SER A 207 -7.01 -12.88 -1.90
C SER A 207 -7.58 -12.64 -3.32
N PRO A 208 -8.51 -13.47 -3.83
CA PRO A 208 -9.08 -13.24 -5.16
C PRO A 208 -9.92 -11.95 -5.21
N ALA A 209 -10.67 -11.63 -4.15
CA ALA A 209 -11.42 -10.38 -4.07
C ALA A 209 -10.50 -9.15 -4.13
N LEU A 210 -9.40 -9.18 -3.39
CA LEU A 210 -8.38 -8.13 -3.38
C LEU A 210 -7.74 -7.97 -4.75
N ALA A 211 -7.43 -9.07 -5.45
CA ALA A 211 -6.86 -9.00 -6.80
C ALA A 211 -7.80 -8.31 -7.81
N LEU A 212 -9.11 -8.60 -7.74
CA LEU A 212 -10.10 -7.95 -8.59
C LEU A 212 -10.25 -6.46 -8.29
N VAL A 213 -10.36 -6.11 -6.99
CA VAL A 213 -10.46 -4.71 -6.56
C VAL A 213 -9.19 -3.93 -6.91
N PHE A 214 -8.02 -4.54 -6.74
CA PHE A 214 -6.75 -3.96 -7.17
C PHE A 214 -6.72 -3.68 -8.66
N ALA A 215 -7.10 -4.65 -9.50
CA ALA A 215 -7.09 -4.46 -10.95
C ALA A 215 -7.99 -3.28 -11.36
N LEU A 216 -9.18 -3.17 -10.76
CA LEU A 216 -10.11 -2.09 -11.06
C LEU A 216 -9.59 -0.73 -10.55
N VAL A 217 -9.24 -0.63 -9.27
CA VAL A 217 -8.86 0.65 -8.64
C VAL A 217 -7.54 1.16 -9.20
N MET A 218 -6.54 0.29 -9.37
CA MET A 218 -5.25 0.72 -9.94
C MET A 218 -5.34 1.09 -11.41
N SER A 219 -6.29 0.54 -12.16
CA SER A 219 -6.56 1.00 -13.53
C SER A 219 -7.08 2.44 -13.52
N PHE A 220 -8.04 2.77 -12.64
CA PHE A 220 -8.49 4.15 -12.49
C PHE A 220 -7.37 5.09 -12.04
N VAL A 221 -6.55 4.67 -11.08
CA VAL A 221 -5.40 5.47 -10.60
C VAL A 221 -4.38 5.70 -11.73
N ALA A 222 -4.11 4.68 -12.55
CA ALA A 222 -3.21 4.82 -13.70
C ALA A 222 -3.76 5.80 -14.74
N VAL A 223 -5.05 5.69 -15.07
CA VAL A 223 -5.70 6.63 -15.98
C VAL A 223 -5.68 8.05 -15.41
N ASP A 224 -6.06 8.22 -14.14
CA ASP A 224 -6.19 9.53 -13.53
C ASP A 224 -4.84 10.23 -13.35
N TRP A 225 -3.82 9.56 -12.82
CA TRP A 225 -2.59 10.24 -12.40
C TRP A 225 -1.45 10.17 -13.41
N ALA A 226 -1.58 9.33 -14.45
CA ALA A 226 -0.59 9.23 -15.51
C ALA A 226 -1.19 9.50 -16.89
N MET A 227 -2.24 8.78 -17.30
CA MET A 227 -2.74 8.89 -18.68
C MET A 227 -3.46 10.22 -18.93
N SER A 228 -4.18 10.76 -17.93
CA SER A 228 -4.92 12.02 -18.09
C SER A 228 -4.03 13.24 -18.30
N LEU A 229 -2.72 13.12 -18.08
CA LEU A 229 -1.75 14.16 -18.39
C LEU A 229 -1.58 14.38 -19.90
N ASP A 230 -1.83 13.34 -20.71
CA ASP A 230 -1.90 13.44 -22.17
C ASP A 230 -3.34 13.14 -22.59
N THR A 231 -4.11 14.20 -22.78
CA THR A 231 -5.57 14.15 -22.91
C THR A 231 -6.02 13.49 -24.20
N HIS A 232 -5.16 13.41 -25.22
CA HIS A 232 -5.43 12.74 -26.49
C HIS A 232 -5.00 11.27 -26.51
N TRP A 233 -4.13 10.86 -25.59
CA TRP A 233 -3.62 9.50 -25.52
C TRP A 233 -4.53 8.55 -24.72
N PHE A 234 -4.61 7.29 -25.16
CA PHE A 234 -5.32 6.22 -24.46
C PHE A 234 -4.68 4.85 -24.78
N SER A 235 -4.71 3.92 -23.82
CA SER A 235 -4.17 2.56 -23.92
C SER A 235 -4.83 1.60 -22.93
#